data_AF-A0A8U0A5J2-F1
#
_entry.id   AF-A0A8U0A5J2-F1
#
_cell.length_a   1.000
_cell.length_b   1.000
_cell.length_c   1.000
_cell.angle_alpha   90.00
_cell.angle_beta   90.00
_cell.angle_gamma   90.00
#
_symmetry.space_group_name_H-M   'P 1'
#
loop_
_entity.id
_entity.type
_entity.pdbx_description
1 polymer ?
#
loop_
_entity_poly.entity_id
_entity_poly.type
_entity_poly.pdbx_seq_one_letter_code
_entity_poly.pdbx_strand_id
1 'polypeptide(L)' 'MGLAQSISRVVLGIDVLFLLLLGFSFLYVEPGTGSYVVALLTLLPTVLTLMMSVTVLYTGWDPV' A
#
# COMPACT_ATOMS: atom_id res chain seq x y z
N MET A 1 15.49 -7.08 -15.30
CA MET A 1 14.72 -6.21 -14.38
C MET A 1 15.65 -5.88 -13.23
N GLY A 2 15.78 -4.60 -12.90
CA GLY A 2 16.55 -4.16 -11.74
C GLY A 2 16.01 -4.77 -10.44
N LEU A 3 16.86 -4.95 -9.44
CA LEU A 3 16.47 -5.51 -8.15
C LEU A 3 15.36 -4.66 -7.50
N ALA A 4 15.47 -3.34 -7.60
CA ALA A 4 14.45 -2.40 -7.13
C ALA A 4 13.08 -2.64 -7.78
N GLN A 5 13.04 -2.82 -9.11
CA GLN A 5 11.80 -3.07 -9.85
C GLN A 5 11.16 -4.42 -9.48
N SER A 6 11.97 -5.45 -9.22
CA SER A 6 11.46 -6.76 -8.80
C SER A 6 10.79 -6.66 -7.43
N ILE A 7 11.46 -6.01 -6.47
CA ILE A 7 10.90 -5.77 -5.13
C ILE A 7 9.63 -4.93 -5.22
N SER A 8 9.63 -3.84 -6.00
CA SER A 8 8.44 -2.98 -6.16
C SER A 8 7.23 -3.72 -6.73
N ARG A 9 7.41 -4.73 -7.60
CA ARG A 9 6.28 -5.56 -8.08
C ARG A 9 5.66 -6.40 -6.97
N VAL A 10 6.49 -6.97 -6.11
CA VAL A 10 6.03 -7.75 -4.95
C VAL A 10 5.32 -6.84 -3.96
N VAL A 11 5.93 -5.71 -3.61
CA VAL A 11 5.36 -4.70 -2.71
C VAL A 11 4.02 -4.18 -3.26
N LEU A 12 3.94 -3.88 -4.55
CA LEU A 12 2.68 -3.46 -5.19
C LEU A 12 1.58 -4.52 -5.06
N GLY A 13 1.91 -5.80 -5.26
CA GLY A 13 0.94 -6.88 -5.06
C GLY A 13 0.45 -6.99 -3.61
N ILE A 14 1.36 -6.81 -2.66
CA ILE A 14 1.04 -6.79 -1.22
C ILE A 14 0.16 -5.58 -0.88
N ASP A 15 0.50 -4.38 -1.35
CA ASP A 15 -0.25 -3.15 -1.12
C ASP A 15 -1.69 -3.27 -1.64
N VAL A 16 -1.87 -3.83 -2.85
CA VAL A 16 -3.20 -4.06 -3.42
C VAL A 16 -4.02 -4.99 -2.53
N LEU A 17 -3.43 -6.09 -2.04
CA LEU A 17 -4.11 -7.00 -1.11
C LEU A 17 -4.49 -6.28 0.19
N PHE A 18 -3.57 -5.53 0.79
CA PHE A 18 -3.84 -4.78 2.02
C PHE A 18 -4.92 -3.73 1.82
N LEU A 19 -4.93 -3.00 0.71
CA LEU A 19 -5.97 -2.01 0.41
C LEU A 19 -7.33 -2.65 0.23
N LEU A 20 -7.41 -3.83 -0.40
CA LEU A 20 -8.66 -4.57 -0.52
C LEU A 20 -9.17 -5.02 0.85
N LEU A 21 -8.30 -5.57 1.69
CA LEU A 21 -8.66 -6.00 3.05
C LEU A 21 -9.05 -4.81 3.94
N LEU A 22 -8.33 -3.69 3.84
CA LEU A 22 -8.60 -2.48 4.60
C LEU A 22 -9.90 -1.83 4.15
N GLY A 23 -10.12 -1.72 2.83
CA GLY A 23 -11.38 -1.29 2.22
C GLY A 23 -12.56 -2.14 2.68
N PHE A 24 -12.38 -3.46 2.71
CA PHE A 24 -13.38 -4.38 3.27
C PHE A 24 -13.61 -4.14 4.76
N SER A 25 -12.57 -3.86 5.55
CA SER A 25 -12.70 -3.58 6.98
C SER A 25 -13.56 -2.33 7.26
N PHE A 26 -13.49 -1.31 6.40
CA PHE A 26 -14.29 -0.10 6.55
C PHE A 26 -15.81 -0.35 6.47
N LEU A 27 -16.25 -1.51 5.96
CA LEU A 27 -17.66 -1.92 6.01
C LEU A 27 -18.14 -2.31 7.42
N TYR A 28 -17.21 -2.62 8.32
CA TYR A 28 -17.49 -3.12 9.67
C TYR A 28 -16.96 -2.21 10.79
N VAL A 29 -16.19 -1.19 10.44
CA VAL A 29 -15.55 -0.29 11.39
C VAL A 29 -16.38 0.99 11.52
N GLU A 30 -16.85 1.27 12.74
CA GLU A 30 -17.67 2.44 13.03
C GLU A 30 -16.82 3.70 13.26
N PRO A 31 -17.19 4.86 12.67
CA PRO A 31 -16.53 6.14 12.95
C PRO A 31 -16.54 6.48 14.44
N GLY A 32 -15.43 7.06 14.94
CA GLY A 32 -15.29 7.45 16.35
C GLY A 32 -14.78 6.35 17.28
N THR A 33 -14.52 5.14 16.75
CA THR A 33 -13.91 4.04 17.49
C THR A 33 -12.38 4.01 17.33
N GLY A 34 -11.70 3.32 18.26
CA GLY A 34 -10.25 3.11 18.15
C GLY A 34 -9.85 2.33 16.89
N SER A 35 -10.66 1.36 16.48
CA SER A 35 -10.43 0.59 15.24
C SER A 35 -10.51 1.47 13.99
N TYR A 36 -11.38 2.49 13.98
CA TYR A 36 -11.43 3.47 12.88
C TYR A 36 -10.14 4.28 12.76
N VAL A 37 -9.58 4.72 13.89
CA VAL A 37 -8.29 5.43 13.91
C VAL A 37 -7.18 4.52 13.40
N VAL A 38 -7.14 3.26 13.84
CA VAL A 38 -6.14 2.28 13.37
C VAL A 38 -6.28 2.04 11.86
N ALA A 39 -7.50 1.92 11.33
CA ALA A 39 -7.72 1.75 9.90
C ALA A 39 -7.19 2.94 9.09
N LEU A 40 -7.43 4.18 9.54
CA LEU A 40 -6.90 5.39 8.91
C LEU A 40 -5.37 5.48 9.00
N LEU A 41 -4.80 5.15 10.17
CA LEU A 41 -3.35 5.12 10.35
C LEU A 41 -2.68 4.03 9.53
N THR A 42 -3.39 2.95 9.21
CA THR A 42 -2.91 1.88 8.32
C THR A 42 -3.02 2.31 6.86
N LEU A 43 -4.07 3.05 6.47
CA LEU A 43 -4.27 3.53 5.12
C LEU A 43 -3.11 4.38 4.62
N LEU A 44 -2.62 5.30 5.47
CA LEU A 44 -1.54 6.24 5.14
C LEU A 44 -0.26 5.55 4.61
N PRO A 45 0.41 4.68 5.38
CA PRO A 45 1.61 4.00 4.90
C PRO A 45 1.32 3.09 3.70
N THR A 46 0.18 2.40 3.65
CA THR A 46 -0.16 1.52 2.51
C THR A 46 -0.34 2.29 1.21
N VAL A 47 -0.96 3.48 1.25
CA VAL A 47 -1.08 4.34 0.06
C VAL A 47 0.28 4.90 -0.33
N LEU A 48 1.13 5.27 0.63
CA LEU A 48 2.47 5.76 0.35
C LEU A 48 3.36 4.68 -0.29
N THR A 49 3.34 3.45 0.23
CA THR A 49 4.10 2.32 -0.35
C THR A 49 3.62 1.98 -1.74
N LEU A 50 2.30 2.02 -1.98
CA LEU A 50 1.72 1.83 -3.30
C LEU A 50 2.25 2.88 -4.29
N MET A 51 2.16 4.16 -3.91
CA MET A 51 2.61 5.28 -4.75
C MET A 51 4.10 5.20 -5.06
N MET A 52 4.93 4.84 -4.08
CA MET A 52 6.37 4.67 -4.27
C MET A 52 6.67 3.48 -5.20
N SER A 53 6.00 2.34 -5.01
CA SER A 53 6.15 1.17 -5.87
C SER A 53 5.76 1.47 -7.32
N VAL A 54 4.64 2.17 -7.53
CA VAL A 54 4.21 2.64 -8.85
C VAL A 54 5.24 3.59 -9.44
N THR A 55 5.77 4.53 -8.66
CA THR A 55 6.78 5.50 -9.12
C THR A 55 8.05 4.80 -9.60
N VAL A 56 8.56 3.83 -8.84
CA VAL A 56 9.75 3.04 -9.23
C VAL A 56 9.51 2.30 -10.54
N LEU A 57 8.35 1.65 -10.68
CA LEU A 57 8.02 0.87 -11.88
C LEU A 57 7.77 1.76 -13.10
N TYR A 58 7.14 2.91 -12.93
CA TYR A 58 6.82 3.85 -14.01
C TYR A 58 8.05 4.60 -14.51
N THR A 59 8.91 5.04 -13.60
CA THR A 59 10.16 5.74 -13.95
C THR A 59 11.25 4.79 -14.43
N GLY A 60 11.05 3.48 -14.23
CA GLY A 60 12.08 2.47 -14.53
C GLY A 60 13.31 2.62 -13.65
N TRP A 61 13.18 3.22 -12.46
CA TRP A 61 14.29 3.51 -11.57
C TRP A 61 15.09 2.23 -11.24
N ASP A 62 16.40 2.30 -11.48
CA ASP A 62 17.36 1.25 -11.14
C ASP A 62 18.55 1.92 -10.43
N PRO A 63 18.65 1.82 -9.09
CA PRO A 63 19.73 2.45 -8.33
C PRO A 63 21.07 1.71 -8.43
N VAL A 64 21.11 0.57 -9.11
CA VAL A 64 22.26 -0.34 -9.26
C VAL A 64 22.66 -0.50 -10.71
#